data_AF-A0A6G4ZXA3-F1
#
_entry.id   AF-A0A6G4ZXA3-F1
#
_cell.length_a   1.000
_cell.length_b   1.000
_cell.length_c   1.000
_cell.angle_alpha   90.00
_cell.angle_beta   90.00
_cell.angle_gamma   90.00
#
_symmetry.space_group_name_H-M   'P 1'
#
loop_
_entity.id
_entity.type
_entity.pdbx_description
1 polymer ?
#
loop_
_entity_poly.entity_id
_entity_poly.type
_entity_poly.pdbx_seq_one_letter_code
_entity_poly.pdbx_strand_id
1 'polypeptide(L)'
;MDTLLSTVKHEILHALGFSVSLYAYFRDKYGYPLTPRERNGKPAVNKELQTHKWSDRVMKKVVRHDWKIHGGSMRKEFWIMVTPRVVAEVRFHFNCSELKGAEMEDQGEDGTRLTHWEKRLFENEAMTGTHTQNPVYSRITLALMEDTGWYLPNYEQAQPLKWGHNLGCDFALKSCKEWIDNRRERGQTIHPFCDKVKKDPLETECTESRDSVALCNLVDHGEYLHKKFQNFDYIPRCAFH
;
A
#
# COMPACT_ATOMS: atom_id res chain seq x y z
N MET A 1 11.73 -20.09 11.88
CA MET A 1 12.32 -19.05 12.76
C MET A 1 12.25 -17.68 12.10
N ASP A 2 12.54 -17.59 10.79
CA ASP A 2 12.53 -16.33 10.04
C ASP A 2 11.15 -15.65 9.93
N THR A 3 10.08 -16.42 9.73
CA THR A 3 8.70 -15.91 9.75
C THR A 3 8.33 -15.28 11.09
N LEU A 4 8.64 -15.96 12.20
CA LEU A 4 8.41 -15.43 13.55
C LEU A 4 9.18 -14.13 13.79
N LEU A 5 10.46 -14.09 13.39
CA LEU A 5 11.29 -12.89 13.54
C LEU A 5 10.72 -11.72 12.74
N SER A 6 10.22 -11.97 11.53
CA SER A 6 9.58 -10.94 10.72
C SER A 6 8.29 -10.42 11.35
N THR A 7 7.44 -11.32 11.86
CA THR A 7 6.21 -10.91 12.57
C THR A 7 6.55 -10.06 13.79
N VAL A 8 7.54 -10.46 14.59
CA VAL A 8 7.98 -9.66 15.75
C VAL A 8 8.44 -8.26 15.32
N LYS A 9 9.24 -8.15 14.26
CA LYS A 9 9.69 -6.85 13.73
C LYS A 9 8.50 -5.99 13.25
N HIS A 10 7.51 -6.60 12.60
CA HIS A 10 6.28 -5.92 12.16
C HIS A 10 5.50 -5.34 13.35
N GLU A 11 5.25 -6.15 14.37
CA GLU A 11 4.54 -5.70 15.58
C GLU A 11 5.33 -4.64 16.37
N ILE A 12 6.66 -4.73 16.37
CA ILE A 12 7.52 -3.68 16.95
C ILE A 12 7.31 -2.36 16.22
N LEU A 13 7.21 -2.34 14.88
CA LEU A 13 7.00 -1.10 14.14
C LEU A 13 5.64 -0.46 14.43
N HIS A 14 4.60 -1.25 14.69
CA HIS A 14 3.33 -0.74 15.20
C HIS A 14 3.50 -0.05 16.56
N ALA A 15 4.16 -0.73 17.50
CA ALA A 15 4.42 -0.19 18.83
C ALA A 15 5.28 1.09 18.80
N LEU A 16 6.21 1.18 17.83
CA LEU A 16 7.13 2.31 17.71
C LEU A 16 6.53 3.53 17.02
N GLY A 17 5.48 3.41 16.21
CA GLY A 17 4.91 4.60 15.54
C GLY A 17 3.92 4.34 14.41
N PHE A 18 3.97 3.18 13.77
CA PHE A 18 3.05 2.85 12.67
C PHE A 18 1.71 2.37 13.23
N SER A 19 0.99 3.25 13.90
CA SER A 19 -0.32 2.94 14.49
C SER A 19 -1.24 4.16 14.44
N VAL A 20 -2.52 3.91 14.19
CA VAL A 20 -3.58 4.94 14.14
C VAL A 20 -3.67 5.73 15.45
N SER A 21 -3.32 5.12 16.58
CA SER A 21 -3.28 5.78 17.89
C SER A 21 -2.14 6.80 18.04
N LEU A 22 -1.11 6.69 17.20
CA LEU A 22 0.15 7.43 17.29
C LEU A 22 0.30 8.54 16.25
N TYR A 23 -0.38 8.47 15.10
CA TYR A 23 -0.27 9.45 14.02
C TYR A 23 -0.52 10.89 14.46
N ALA A 24 -1.49 11.10 15.35
CA ALA A 24 -1.76 12.42 15.89
C ALA A 24 -0.57 13.00 16.65
N TYR A 25 0.34 12.16 17.16
CA TYR A 25 1.50 12.56 17.95
C TYR A 25 2.75 12.91 17.15
N PHE A 26 2.74 12.71 15.83
CA PHE A 26 3.89 12.99 14.97
C PHE A 26 4.34 14.45 15.06
N ARG A 27 5.64 14.66 14.84
CA ARG A 27 6.33 15.95 14.93
C ARG A 27 7.11 16.21 13.66
N ASP A 28 7.28 17.48 13.32
CA ASP A 28 8.21 17.85 12.25
C ASP A 28 9.66 17.69 12.71
N LYS A 29 10.59 17.89 11.77
CA LYS A 29 12.04 17.80 12.00
C LYS A 29 12.59 18.76 13.07
N TYR A 30 11.82 19.77 13.48
CA TYR A 30 12.20 20.70 14.54
C TYR A 30 11.53 20.34 15.88
N GLY A 31 10.80 19.23 15.94
CA GLY A 31 10.10 18.75 17.13
C GLY A 31 8.72 19.39 17.35
N TYR A 32 8.24 20.26 16.44
CA TYR A 32 6.91 20.85 16.58
C TYR A 32 5.82 19.85 16.20
N PRO A 33 4.71 19.78 16.96
CA PRO A 33 3.58 18.92 16.61
C PRO A 33 3.05 19.17 15.20
N LEU A 34 2.89 18.11 14.40
CA LEU A 34 2.17 18.18 13.13
C LEU A 34 0.67 18.36 13.33
N THR A 35 0.17 17.91 14.48
CA THR A 35 -1.23 18.04 14.90
C THR A 35 -1.35 19.04 16.05
N PRO A 36 -2.31 20.00 16.01
CA PRO A 36 -2.56 20.91 17.13
C PRO A 36 -2.77 20.18 18.45
N ARG A 37 -2.28 20.78 19.54
CA ARG A 37 -2.44 20.28 20.91
C ARG A 37 -3.47 21.11 21.66
N GLU A 38 -4.27 20.45 22.48
CA GLU A 38 -5.14 21.10 23.46
C GLU A 38 -4.32 21.60 24.66
N ARG A 39 -4.98 22.26 25.62
CA ARG A 39 -4.33 22.79 26.84
C ARG A 39 -3.61 21.72 27.67
N ASN A 40 -4.06 20.46 27.58
CA ASN A 40 -3.44 19.31 28.25
C ASN A 40 -2.20 18.75 27.51
N GLY A 41 -1.78 19.38 26.40
CA GLY A 41 -0.65 18.94 25.59
C GLY A 41 -0.92 17.76 24.66
N LYS A 42 -2.14 17.21 24.66
CA LYS A 42 -2.56 16.09 23.79
C LYS A 42 -3.35 16.58 22.58
N PRO A 43 -3.32 15.87 21.44
CA PRO A 43 -4.24 16.11 20.34
C PRO A 43 -5.70 15.82 20.75
N ALA A 44 -6.65 16.50 20.11
CA ALA A 44 -8.08 16.27 20.34
C ALA A 44 -8.47 14.80 20.06
N VAL A 45 -9.53 14.32 20.71
CA VAL A 45 -10.01 12.93 20.53
C VAL A 45 -11.04 12.87 19.40
N ASN A 46 -10.88 11.91 18.49
CA ASN A 46 -11.90 11.47 17.56
C ASN A 46 -12.76 10.39 18.24
N LYS A 47 -14.02 10.73 18.54
CA LYS A 47 -14.96 9.83 19.23
C LYS A 47 -15.41 8.64 18.38
N GLU A 48 -15.44 8.78 17.06
CA GLU A 48 -15.88 7.71 16.14
C GLU A 48 -14.82 6.61 16.05
N LEU A 49 -13.56 7.01 15.94
CA LEU A 49 -12.42 6.09 15.82
C LEU A 49 -11.80 5.72 17.18
N GLN A 50 -12.37 6.22 18.29
CA GLN A 50 -11.85 6.06 19.65
C GLN A 50 -10.33 6.32 19.78
N THR A 51 -9.81 7.27 19.00
CA THR A 51 -8.38 7.58 18.89
C THR A 51 -8.14 9.08 18.87
N HIS A 52 -6.89 9.51 19.00
CA HIS A 52 -6.54 10.90 18.80
C HIS A 52 -6.66 11.31 17.33
N LYS A 53 -7.31 12.45 17.10
CA LYS A 53 -7.50 13.03 15.77
C LYS A 53 -6.16 13.54 15.25
N TRP A 54 -5.67 12.98 14.16
CA TRP A 54 -4.53 13.52 13.41
C TRP A 54 -4.93 14.74 12.58
N SER A 55 -3.93 15.55 12.18
CA SER A 55 -4.13 16.63 11.23
C SER A 55 -3.95 16.19 9.78
N ASP A 56 -4.45 17.04 8.89
CA ASP A 56 -4.21 16.99 7.45
C ASP A 56 -2.73 17.07 7.06
N ARG A 57 -1.81 17.40 7.97
CA ARG A 57 -0.37 17.35 7.70
C ARG A 57 0.22 15.94 7.85
N VAL A 58 -0.51 15.02 8.48
CA VAL A 58 -0.09 13.64 8.69
C VAL A 58 -0.80 12.72 7.70
N MET A 59 -2.13 12.75 7.69
CA MET A 59 -2.93 11.93 6.80
C MET A 59 -4.09 12.72 6.20
N LYS A 60 -4.40 12.44 4.94
CA LYS A 60 -5.52 13.03 4.23
C LYS A 60 -6.35 11.97 3.54
N LYS A 61 -7.64 12.25 3.39
CA LYS A 61 -8.50 11.52 2.47
C LYS A 61 -8.39 12.13 1.08
N VAL A 62 -8.24 11.29 0.07
CA VAL A 62 -8.29 11.68 -1.34
C VAL A 62 -9.34 10.86 -2.07
N VAL A 63 -9.93 11.45 -3.11
CA VAL A 63 -10.98 10.83 -3.91
C VAL A 63 -10.47 10.68 -5.34
N ARG A 64 -10.60 9.49 -5.90
CA ARG A 64 -10.42 9.26 -7.35
C ARG A 64 -11.78 8.97 -7.96
N HIS A 65 -12.17 9.77 -8.95
CA HIS A 65 -13.51 9.72 -9.55
C HIS A 65 -13.63 8.66 -10.65
N ASP A 66 -12.53 8.39 -11.35
CA ASP A 66 -12.50 7.51 -12.53
C ASP A 66 -11.79 6.18 -12.24
N TRP A 67 -11.99 5.59 -11.06
CA TRP A 67 -11.37 4.32 -10.72
C TRP A 67 -11.97 3.18 -11.57
N LYS A 68 -11.23 2.70 -12.58
CA LYS A 68 -11.73 1.67 -13.51
C LYS A 68 -11.99 0.36 -12.79
N ILE A 69 -13.16 -0.21 -13.04
CA ILE A 69 -13.62 -1.53 -12.59
C ILE A 69 -14.25 -2.25 -13.78
N HIS A 70 -14.60 -3.52 -13.63
CA HIS A 70 -15.32 -4.26 -14.65
C HIS A 70 -16.57 -3.50 -15.13
N GLY A 71 -16.69 -3.33 -16.44
CA GLY A 71 -17.85 -2.68 -17.07
C GLY A 71 -18.04 -1.20 -16.75
N GLY A 72 -17.05 -0.50 -16.16
CA GLY A 72 -17.20 0.95 -15.89
C GLY A 72 -16.13 1.59 -15.02
N SER A 73 -16.54 2.58 -14.24
CA SER A 73 -15.69 3.34 -13.33
C SER A 73 -16.47 3.71 -12.08
N MET A 74 -15.77 3.94 -10.97
CA MET A 74 -16.39 4.34 -9.71
C MET A 74 -15.60 5.40 -8.97
N ARG A 75 -16.29 6.13 -8.10
CA ARG A 75 -15.65 6.98 -7.09
C ARG A 75 -15.07 6.10 -5.99
N LYS A 76 -13.77 6.17 -5.74
CA LYS A 76 -13.09 5.49 -4.64
C LYS A 76 -12.36 6.49 -3.74
N GLU A 77 -12.53 6.32 -2.43
CA GLU A 77 -11.84 7.11 -1.40
C GLU A 77 -10.62 6.36 -0.91
N PHE A 78 -9.52 7.08 -0.67
CA PHE A 78 -8.27 6.55 -0.15
C PHE A 78 -7.80 7.41 1.01
N TRP A 79 -7.23 6.79 2.02
CA TRP A 79 -6.42 7.50 3.00
C TRP A 79 -4.97 7.46 2.55
N ILE A 80 -4.29 8.60 2.61
CA ILE A 80 -2.88 8.72 2.28
C ILE A 80 -2.09 9.34 3.43
N MET A 81 -0.90 8.80 3.69
CA MET A 81 0.13 9.40 4.56
C MET A 81 0.86 10.48 3.77
N VAL A 82 0.74 11.74 4.20
CA VAL A 82 1.21 12.92 3.46
C VAL A 82 2.43 13.58 4.10
N THR A 83 3.08 12.88 5.02
CA THR A 83 4.26 13.39 5.70
C THR A 83 5.46 13.53 4.74
N PRO A 84 6.37 14.50 4.97
CA PRO A 84 7.30 14.95 3.94
C PRO A 84 8.26 13.88 3.42
N ARG A 85 8.82 13.02 4.30
CA ARG A 85 9.74 11.96 3.87
C ARG A 85 9.00 10.84 3.17
N VAL A 86 7.83 10.43 3.68
CA VAL A 86 6.98 9.42 3.03
C VAL A 86 6.64 9.87 1.61
N VAL A 87 6.21 11.13 1.42
CA VAL A 87 5.93 11.69 0.09
C VAL A 87 7.17 11.65 -0.81
N ALA A 88 8.34 12.01 -0.29
CA ALA A 88 9.58 11.99 -1.07
C ALA A 88 9.94 10.56 -1.51
N GLU A 89 9.89 9.58 -0.60
CA GLU A 89 10.27 8.19 -0.89
C GLU A 89 9.26 7.51 -1.82
N VAL A 90 7.94 7.75 -1.71
CA VAL A 90 7.00 7.15 -2.69
C VAL A 90 7.13 7.77 -4.08
N ARG A 91 7.40 9.08 -4.18
CA ARG A 91 7.65 9.73 -5.48
C ARG A 91 8.90 9.15 -6.14
N PHE A 92 9.96 8.97 -5.35
CA PHE A 92 11.20 8.36 -5.79
C PHE A 92 10.97 6.90 -6.20
N HIS A 93 10.35 6.10 -5.33
CA HIS A 93 10.12 4.67 -5.54
C HIS A 93 9.32 4.40 -6.82
N PHE A 94 8.15 5.03 -6.98
CA PHE A 94 7.30 4.81 -8.15
C PHE A 94 7.74 5.62 -9.37
N ASN A 95 8.70 6.54 -9.24
CA ASN A 95 9.03 7.55 -10.26
C ASN A 95 7.78 8.35 -10.72
N CYS A 96 7.05 8.90 -9.76
CA CYS A 96 5.82 9.65 -10.00
C CYS A 96 5.75 10.90 -9.13
N SER A 97 6.01 12.08 -9.71
CA SER A 97 6.00 13.37 -8.99
C SER A 97 4.60 13.84 -8.56
N GLU A 98 3.55 13.31 -9.18
CA GLU A 98 2.15 13.68 -8.89
C GLU A 98 1.66 13.16 -7.53
N LEU A 99 2.28 12.08 -7.03
CA LEU A 99 1.90 11.47 -5.75
C LEU A 99 1.91 12.50 -4.62
N LYS A 100 0.83 12.52 -3.84
CA LYS A 100 0.64 13.43 -2.70
C LYS A 100 0.90 12.75 -1.35
N GLY A 101 1.11 11.44 -1.35
CA GLY A 101 1.31 10.61 -0.18
C GLY A 101 1.33 9.12 -0.53
N ALA A 102 1.62 8.28 0.47
CA ALA A 102 1.53 6.83 0.37
C ALA A 102 0.12 6.36 0.73
N GLU A 103 -0.48 5.46 -0.04
CA GLU A 103 -1.79 4.88 0.28
C GLU A 103 -1.70 3.96 1.51
N MET A 104 -2.68 4.13 2.40
CA MET A 104 -2.88 3.27 3.55
C MET A 104 -3.89 2.18 3.21
N GLU A 105 -3.75 1.01 3.84
CA GLU A 105 -4.67 -0.11 3.68
C GLU A 105 -6.12 0.31 3.97
N ASP A 106 -7.00 0.04 3.00
CA ASP A 106 -8.42 0.41 3.03
C ASP A 106 -9.37 -0.77 3.25
N GLN A 107 -8.83 -2.00 3.33
CA GLN A 107 -9.55 -3.25 3.54
C GLN A 107 -9.23 -3.88 4.91
N GLY A 108 -10.06 -4.84 5.31
CA GLY A 108 -9.96 -5.55 6.59
C GLY A 108 -10.77 -4.91 7.72
N GLU A 109 -10.59 -5.43 8.92
CA GLU A 109 -11.23 -4.92 10.15
C GLU A 109 -10.54 -3.63 10.63
N ASP A 110 -11.10 -2.98 11.65
CA ASP A 110 -10.56 -1.71 12.19
C ASP A 110 -9.11 -1.83 12.72
N GLY A 111 -8.63 -3.05 13.00
CA GLY A 111 -7.22 -3.32 13.34
C GLY A 111 -6.26 -3.37 12.14
N THR A 112 -6.77 -3.56 10.92
CA THR A 112 -5.97 -3.67 9.68
C THR A 112 -5.96 -2.36 8.89
N ARG A 113 -7.11 -1.67 8.87
CA ARG A 113 -7.29 -0.44 8.10
C ARG A 113 -6.49 0.71 8.73
N LEU A 114 -5.81 1.49 7.88
CA LEU A 114 -4.95 2.63 8.29
C LEU A 114 -3.72 2.31 9.14
N THR A 115 -3.52 1.07 9.60
CA THR A 115 -2.33 0.62 10.34
C THR A 115 -1.27 0.01 9.45
N HIS A 116 -1.56 -0.16 8.16
CA HIS A 116 -0.68 -0.77 7.17
C HIS A 116 -0.59 0.05 5.88
N TRP A 117 0.45 -0.22 5.10
CA TRP A 117 0.53 0.22 3.71
C TRP A 117 -0.44 -0.55 2.81
N GLU A 118 -1.00 0.12 1.80
CA GLU A 118 -1.88 -0.49 0.80
C GLU A 118 -1.14 -1.59 0.01
N LYS A 119 -1.59 -2.84 0.18
CA LYS A 119 -0.91 -3.99 -0.40
C LYS A 119 -0.84 -3.91 -1.94
N ARG A 120 -1.85 -3.38 -2.62
CA ARG A 120 -1.81 -3.20 -4.09
C ARG A 120 -0.55 -2.46 -4.57
N LEU A 121 -0.12 -1.45 -3.81
CA LEU A 121 1.02 -0.61 -4.18
C LEU A 121 2.35 -1.08 -3.63
N PHE A 122 2.35 -1.80 -2.51
CA PHE A 122 3.55 -2.09 -1.76
C PHE A 122 3.83 -3.59 -1.60
N GLU A 123 2.88 -4.47 -1.91
CA GLU A 123 2.91 -5.94 -1.91
C GLU A 123 3.77 -6.58 -0.82
N ASN A 124 5.07 -6.71 -1.06
CA ASN A 124 6.05 -7.35 -0.20
C ASN A 124 6.73 -6.39 0.80
N GLU A 125 6.28 -5.14 0.91
CA GLU A 125 6.70 -4.25 1.98
C GLU A 125 6.27 -4.81 3.33
N ALA A 126 7.19 -4.77 4.30
CA ALA A 126 7.05 -5.42 5.59
C ALA A 126 5.84 -4.94 6.42
N MET A 127 5.32 -3.74 6.17
CA MET A 127 4.17 -3.15 6.87
C MET A 127 2.87 -3.19 6.03
N THR A 128 2.74 -4.13 5.10
CA THR A 128 1.45 -4.45 4.48
C THR A 128 0.62 -5.38 5.38
N GLY A 129 -0.72 -5.32 5.29
CA GLY A 129 -1.62 -5.98 6.25
C GLY A 129 -1.74 -7.51 6.18
N THR A 130 -0.93 -8.17 5.35
CA THR A 130 -0.89 -9.63 5.25
C THR A 130 0.56 -10.11 5.17
N HIS A 131 0.86 -11.19 5.87
CA HIS A 131 2.20 -11.79 5.83
C HIS A 131 2.60 -12.11 4.39
N THR A 132 3.73 -11.56 3.98
CA THR A 132 4.38 -11.90 2.71
C THR A 132 5.54 -12.85 2.98
N GLN A 133 5.83 -13.72 2.02
CA GLN A 133 6.90 -14.73 2.18
C GLN A 133 8.29 -14.08 2.25
N ASN A 134 8.46 -12.86 1.72
CA ASN A 134 9.71 -12.11 1.69
C ASN A 134 9.46 -10.63 2.04
N PRO A 135 9.27 -10.32 3.34
CA PRO A 135 8.97 -8.96 3.79
C PRO A 135 10.19 -8.05 3.63
N VAL A 136 9.97 -6.88 3.04
CA VAL A 136 10.99 -5.87 2.72
C VAL A 136 10.80 -4.67 3.64
N TYR A 137 11.79 -4.40 4.49
CA TYR A 137 11.85 -3.19 5.30
C TYR A 137 12.43 -2.06 4.45
N SER A 138 11.54 -1.39 3.73
CA SER A 138 11.90 -0.45 2.68
C SER A 138 12.24 0.95 3.20
N ARG A 139 12.79 1.79 2.31
CA ARG A 139 12.98 3.23 2.59
C ARG A 139 11.66 3.93 2.93
N ILE A 140 10.52 3.44 2.45
CA ILE A 140 9.20 4.03 2.71
C ILE A 140 8.80 3.86 4.18
N THR A 141 8.99 2.67 4.75
CA THR A 141 8.74 2.45 6.18
C THR A 141 9.72 3.21 7.04
N LEU A 142 11.02 3.25 6.67
CA LEU A 142 11.98 4.08 7.38
C LEU A 142 11.59 5.57 7.34
N ALA A 143 11.11 6.06 6.20
CA ALA A 143 10.62 7.43 6.08
C ALA A 143 9.43 7.73 6.99
N LEU A 144 8.49 6.79 7.15
CA LEU A 144 7.43 6.94 8.15
C LEU A 144 8.01 7.04 9.56
N MET A 145 8.99 6.19 9.90
CA MET A 145 9.63 6.24 11.21
C MET A 145 10.39 7.56 11.44
N GLU A 146 11.05 8.13 10.44
CA GLU A 146 11.65 9.48 10.54
C GLU A 146 10.57 10.56 10.72
N ASP A 147 9.48 10.49 9.94
CA ASP A 147 8.37 11.44 9.98
C ASP A 147 7.53 11.38 11.26
N THR A 148 7.71 10.36 12.11
CA THR A 148 7.21 10.40 13.51
C THR A 148 7.82 11.57 14.29
N GLY A 149 9.04 11.97 13.93
CA GLY A 149 9.87 12.91 14.66
C GLY A 149 10.54 12.32 15.90
N TRP A 150 10.51 10.99 16.08
CA TRP A 150 11.10 10.29 17.24
C TRP A 150 12.41 9.56 16.92
N TYR A 151 12.62 9.21 15.66
CA TYR A 151 13.74 8.39 15.22
C TYR A 151 14.48 9.06 14.07
N LEU A 152 15.78 8.78 13.99
CA LEU A 152 16.60 9.07 12.83
C LEU A 152 17.08 7.71 12.25
N PRO A 153 16.38 7.15 11.26
CA PRO A 153 16.73 5.84 10.72
C PRO A 153 17.97 5.91 9.84
N ASN A 154 18.77 4.83 9.85
CA ASN A 154 19.83 4.65 8.88
C ASN A 154 19.26 4.05 7.58
N TYR A 155 19.11 4.87 6.55
CA TYR A 155 18.58 4.44 5.25
C TYR A 155 19.51 3.50 4.47
N GLU A 156 20.79 3.38 4.84
CA GLU A 156 21.69 2.39 4.24
C GLU A 156 21.29 0.95 4.60
N GLN A 157 20.51 0.78 5.67
CA GLN A 157 19.95 -0.51 6.08
C GLN A 157 18.61 -0.82 5.40
N ALA A 158 18.09 0.10 4.58
CA ALA A 158 16.85 -0.11 3.86
C ALA A 158 17.01 -1.21 2.81
N GLN A 159 16.05 -2.12 2.75
CA GLN A 159 16.01 -3.14 1.71
C GLN A 159 15.35 -2.59 0.44
N PRO A 160 15.82 -2.99 -0.76
CA PRO A 160 15.24 -2.54 -2.01
C PRO A 160 13.85 -3.18 -2.22
N LEU A 161 12.81 -2.34 -2.24
CA LEU A 161 11.49 -2.75 -2.67
C LEU A 161 11.47 -2.76 -4.20
N LYS A 162 11.21 -3.91 -4.83
CA LYS A 162 11.15 -4.02 -6.29
C LYS A 162 9.73 -3.77 -6.82
N TRP A 163 8.72 -4.22 -6.09
CA TRP A 163 7.32 -4.05 -6.48
C TRP A 163 6.97 -2.58 -6.69
N GLY A 164 6.47 -2.24 -7.87
CA GLY A 164 6.09 -0.86 -8.21
C GLY A 164 7.25 0.07 -8.57
N HIS A 165 8.51 -0.35 -8.43
CA HIS A 165 9.65 0.54 -8.63
C HIS A 165 9.71 1.05 -10.08
N ASN A 166 9.78 2.37 -10.26
CA ASN A 166 9.79 3.06 -11.56
C ASN A 166 8.58 2.74 -12.49
N LEU A 167 7.46 2.24 -11.97
CA LEU A 167 6.29 1.92 -12.78
C LEU A 167 5.41 3.15 -13.11
N GLY A 168 5.74 4.32 -12.57
CA GLY A 168 5.13 5.60 -12.89
C GLY A 168 3.77 5.84 -12.27
N CYS A 169 3.19 6.99 -12.59
CA CYS A 169 1.90 7.42 -12.07
C CYS A 169 0.74 6.52 -12.53
N ASP A 170 0.86 5.90 -13.71
CA ASP A 170 -0.14 4.96 -14.21
C ASP A 170 -0.31 3.76 -13.24
N PHE A 171 0.78 3.24 -12.66
CA PHE A 171 0.70 2.16 -11.67
C PHE A 171 0.18 2.67 -10.33
N ALA A 172 0.73 3.80 -9.87
CA ALA A 172 0.49 4.28 -8.52
C ALA A 172 -0.94 4.81 -8.32
N LEU A 173 -1.47 5.53 -9.32
CA LEU A 173 -2.72 6.28 -9.19
C LEU A 173 -3.95 5.61 -9.81
N LYS A 174 -3.77 4.63 -10.71
CA LYS A 174 -4.89 3.97 -11.40
C LYS A 174 -5.19 2.61 -10.78
N SER A 175 -6.34 2.04 -11.15
CA SER A 175 -6.69 0.68 -10.71
C SER A 175 -5.80 -0.37 -11.37
N CYS A 176 -5.68 -1.54 -10.73
CA CYS A 176 -4.98 -2.67 -11.34
C CYS A 176 -5.61 -3.06 -12.69
N LYS A 177 -6.93 -2.94 -12.82
CA LYS A 177 -7.63 -3.08 -14.10
C LYS A 177 -7.10 -2.12 -15.15
N GLU A 178 -7.12 -0.82 -14.86
CA GLU A 178 -6.69 0.20 -15.83
C GLU A 178 -5.22 0.04 -16.22
N TRP A 179 -4.37 -0.35 -15.26
CA TRP A 179 -2.99 -0.72 -15.53
C TRP A 179 -2.89 -1.87 -16.53
N ILE A 180 -3.60 -2.98 -16.26
CA ILE A 180 -3.60 -4.18 -17.09
C ILE A 180 -4.11 -3.85 -18.50
N ASP A 181 -5.21 -3.11 -18.61
CA ASP A 181 -5.81 -2.72 -19.89
C ASP A 181 -4.83 -1.85 -20.70
N ASN A 182 -4.29 -0.78 -20.11
CA ASN A 182 -3.34 0.11 -20.78
C ASN A 182 -2.08 -0.61 -21.25
N ARG A 183 -1.57 -1.57 -20.46
CA ARG A 183 -0.39 -2.37 -20.82
C ARG A 183 -0.72 -3.32 -21.97
N ARG A 184 -1.87 -4.00 -21.93
CA ARG A 184 -2.34 -4.90 -23.01
C ARG A 184 -2.52 -4.16 -24.33
N GLU A 185 -3.17 -3.00 -24.30
CA GLU A 185 -3.37 -2.15 -25.50
C GLU A 185 -2.04 -1.74 -26.15
N ARG A 186 -1.00 -1.54 -25.34
CA ARG A 186 0.36 -1.20 -25.81
C ARG A 186 1.22 -2.42 -26.13
N GLY A 187 0.69 -3.64 -26.02
CA GLY A 187 1.46 -4.88 -26.20
C GLY A 187 2.59 -5.07 -25.18
N GLN A 188 2.45 -4.47 -23.99
CA GLN A 188 3.44 -4.53 -22.92
C GLN A 188 3.07 -5.60 -21.88
N THR A 189 4.06 -6.02 -21.10
CA THR A 189 3.81 -6.90 -19.95
C THR A 189 2.90 -6.22 -18.92
N ILE A 190 1.98 -7.02 -18.36
CA ILE A 190 1.07 -6.59 -17.27
C ILE A 190 1.72 -6.72 -15.89
N HIS A 191 2.94 -7.26 -15.82
CA HIS A 191 3.71 -7.34 -14.57
C HIS A 191 3.76 -5.97 -13.87
N PRO A 192 3.68 -5.96 -12.53
CA PRO A 192 3.81 -7.12 -11.65
C PRO A 192 2.51 -7.88 -11.36
N PHE A 193 1.38 -7.48 -11.96
CA PHE A 193 0.13 -8.25 -11.91
C PHE A 193 0.15 -9.43 -12.90
N CYS A 194 -0.83 -10.33 -12.76
CA CYS A 194 -0.97 -11.52 -13.59
C CYS A 194 -2.46 -11.81 -13.87
N ASP A 195 -2.72 -12.55 -14.94
CA ASP A 195 -4.06 -12.89 -15.42
C ASP A 195 -4.22 -14.40 -15.72
N LYS A 196 -3.32 -15.24 -15.20
CA LYS A 196 -3.40 -16.69 -15.35
C LYS A 196 -4.14 -17.31 -14.18
N VAL A 197 -5.28 -17.94 -14.43
CA VAL A 197 -6.02 -18.64 -13.37
C VAL A 197 -5.23 -19.87 -12.92
N LYS A 198 -5.08 -20.01 -11.61
CA LYS A 198 -4.52 -21.18 -10.95
C LYS A 198 -5.39 -22.40 -11.22
N LYS A 199 -4.96 -23.24 -12.17
CA LYS A 199 -5.58 -24.51 -12.53
C LYS A 199 -4.50 -25.59 -12.66
N ASP A 200 -4.92 -26.85 -12.72
CA ASP A 200 -4.05 -27.99 -13.02
C ASP A 200 -4.03 -28.23 -14.55
N PRO A 201 -2.86 -28.36 -15.21
CA PRO A 201 -1.50 -28.25 -14.68
C PRO A 201 -1.12 -26.82 -14.26
N LEU A 202 -0.35 -26.70 -13.16
CA LEU A 202 0.09 -25.41 -12.64
C LEU A 202 0.97 -24.67 -13.67
N GLU A 203 0.51 -23.50 -14.10
CA GLU A 203 1.32 -22.57 -14.89
C GLU A 203 2.15 -21.68 -13.96
N THR A 204 3.47 -21.81 -14.01
CA THR A 204 4.41 -21.00 -13.24
C THR A 204 5.00 -19.86 -14.06
N GLU A 205 5.35 -18.78 -13.36
CA GLU A 205 6.03 -17.62 -13.92
C GLU A 205 7.25 -17.27 -13.06
N CYS A 206 7.99 -16.23 -13.44
CA CYS A 206 9.04 -15.69 -12.58
C CYS A 206 8.45 -14.64 -11.63
N THR A 207 9.04 -14.50 -10.44
CA THR A 207 8.85 -13.29 -9.61
C THR A 207 9.25 -12.04 -10.40
N GLU A 208 8.77 -10.86 -9.98
CA GLU A 208 9.17 -9.56 -10.57
C GLU A 208 10.71 -9.41 -10.62
N SER A 209 11.38 -9.91 -9.59
CA SER A 209 12.83 -9.96 -9.46
C SER A 209 13.55 -10.97 -10.34
N ARG A 210 12.82 -11.92 -10.95
CA ARG A 210 13.33 -13.06 -11.72
C ARG A 210 14.33 -13.95 -10.97
N ASP A 211 14.28 -13.93 -9.64
CA ASP A 211 15.12 -14.73 -8.75
C ASP A 211 14.40 -15.95 -8.17
N SER A 212 13.12 -16.12 -8.47
CA SER A 212 12.31 -17.23 -7.99
C SER A 212 11.17 -17.55 -8.94
N VAL A 213 10.67 -18.78 -8.84
CA VAL A 213 9.46 -19.22 -9.53
C VAL A 213 8.26 -18.79 -8.69
N ALA A 214 7.29 -18.16 -9.34
CA ALA A 214 6.04 -17.71 -8.77
C ALA A 214 4.85 -18.35 -9.48
N LEU A 215 3.68 -18.26 -8.85
CA LEU A 215 2.42 -18.68 -9.44
C LEU A 215 1.42 -17.53 -9.31
N CYS A 216 0.69 -17.26 -10.37
CA CYS A 216 -0.45 -16.35 -10.30
C CYS A 216 -1.53 -16.96 -9.41
N ASN A 217 -1.75 -16.40 -8.22
CA ASN A 217 -2.77 -16.88 -7.29
C ASN A 217 -4.16 -16.32 -7.62
N LEU A 218 -4.51 -16.32 -8.92
CA LEU A 218 -5.83 -15.93 -9.40
C LEU A 218 -6.75 -17.15 -9.36
N VAL A 219 -7.85 -17.06 -8.63
CA VAL A 219 -8.80 -18.17 -8.42
C VAL A 219 -10.19 -17.78 -8.90
N ASP A 220 -10.97 -18.80 -9.27
CA ASP A 220 -12.40 -18.64 -9.51
C ASP A 220 -13.15 -18.61 -8.17
N HIS A 221 -14.02 -17.62 -7.99
CA HIS A 221 -14.77 -17.44 -6.75
C HIS A 221 -16.16 -18.11 -6.78
N GLY A 222 -16.59 -18.67 -7.93
CA GLY A 222 -17.90 -19.34 -8.07
C GLY A 222 -19.14 -18.44 -7.91
N GLU A 223 -18.95 -17.24 -7.34
CA GLU A 223 -19.96 -16.21 -7.15
C GLU A 223 -19.46 -14.86 -7.70
N TYR A 224 -20.40 -13.98 -8.00
CA TYR A 224 -20.07 -12.62 -8.43
C TYR A 224 -19.46 -11.82 -7.27
N LEU A 225 -18.18 -11.45 -7.42
CA LEU A 225 -17.51 -10.54 -6.52
C LEU A 225 -18.20 -9.17 -6.50
N HIS A 226 -18.09 -8.44 -5.39
CA HIS A 226 -18.54 -7.05 -5.35
C HIS A 226 -17.84 -6.21 -6.45
N LYS A 227 -18.57 -5.32 -7.13
CA LYS A 227 -18.07 -4.54 -8.30
C LYS A 227 -16.68 -3.92 -8.11
N LYS A 228 -16.41 -3.37 -6.92
CA LYS A 228 -15.11 -2.78 -6.53
C LYS A 228 -13.90 -3.74 -6.61
N PHE A 229 -14.14 -5.05 -6.64
CA PHE A 229 -13.12 -6.10 -6.71
C PHE A 229 -13.08 -6.81 -8.06
N GLN A 230 -13.94 -6.44 -9.00
CA GLN A 230 -13.95 -7.00 -10.35
C GLN A 230 -12.95 -6.24 -11.22
N ASN A 231 -11.75 -6.79 -11.38
CA ASN A 231 -10.61 -6.12 -12.03
C ASN A 231 -10.33 -6.58 -13.48
N PHE A 232 -11.12 -7.50 -14.01
CA PHE A 232 -10.93 -8.06 -15.36
C PHE A 232 -12.24 -7.96 -16.14
N ASP A 233 -12.18 -7.53 -17.41
CA ASP A 233 -13.31 -7.68 -18.33
C ASP A 233 -13.31 -9.06 -18.99
N TYR A 234 -12.12 -9.64 -19.16
CA TYR A 234 -11.92 -11.01 -19.59
C TYR A 234 -10.60 -11.54 -19.01
N ILE A 235 -10.57 -12.84 -18.79
CA ILE A 235 -9.37 -13.58 -18.40
C ILE A 235 -9.04 -14.55 -19.55
N PRO A 236 -7.85 -14.48 -20.16
CA PRO A 236 -7.45 -15.43 -21.20
C PRO A 236 -7.64 -16.87 -20.72
N ARG A 237 -8.20 -17.74 -21.58
CA ARG A 237 -8.42 -19.18 -21.30
C ARG A 237 -9.43 -19.50 -20.17
N CYS A 238 -10.22 -18.54 -19.72
CA CYS A 238 -11.45 -18.80 -18.98
C CYS A 238 -12.65 -18.66 -19.91
N ALA A 239 -13.31 -19.77 -20.23
CA ALA A 239 -14.66 -19.72 -20.79
C ALA A 239 -15.59 -19.24 -19.67
N PHE A 240 -16.29 -18.12 -19.91
CA PHE A 240 -17.41 -17.74 -19.07
C PHE A 240 -18.49 -18.81 -19.24
N HIS A 241 -18.75 -19.60 -18.20
CA HIS A 241 -19.91 -20.48 -18.11
C HIS A 241 -21.01 -19.81 -17.30
#